data_AF-A0A6N8IMX2-F1
#
_entry.id   AF-A0A6N8IMX2-F1
#
_cell.length_a   1.000
_cell.length_b   1.000
_cell.length_c   1.000
_cell.angle_alpha   90.00
_cell.angle_beta   90.00
_cell.angle_gamma   90.00
#
_symmetry.space_group_name_H-M   'P 1'
#
loop_
_entity.id
_entity.type
_entity.pdbx_description
1 polymer ?
#
loop_
_entity_poly.entity_id
_entity_poly.type
_entity_poly.pdbx_seq_one_letter_code
_entity_poly.pdbx_strand_id
1 'polypeptide(L)'
;MPAKLKLTYALVDQIVELKRDGLCDADIIAAIGVHQATFYRWLKEGENAKTGVKRALYEELKKAEAQYKRCLLTTIKSAAESRAQYWTAAAWLLERKYPMEYGKMERKAEEADNAPVQLTLGLVIEPMADDSDGEAGDGDANGD
;
A
#
# COMPACT_ATOMS: atom_id res chain seq x y z
N MET A 1 -32.10 -13.80 9.01
CA MET A 1 -30.84 -13.43 8.32
C MET A 1 -31.20 -12.75 7.01
N PRO A 2 -30.64 -11.58 6.66
CA PRO A 2 -30.93 -10.97 5.37
C PRO A 2 -30.54 -11.90 4.23
N ALA A 3 -31.30 -11.89 3.13
CA ALA A 3 -31.07 -12.77 2.00
C ALA A 3 -29.67 -12.54 1.42
N LYS A 4 -28.97 -13.62 1.08
CA LYS A 4 -27.63 -13.55 0.49
C LYS A 4 -27.70 -12.84 -0.87
N LEU A 5 -27.20 -11.60 -0.93
CA LEU A 5 -27.11 -10.84 -2.18
C LEU A 5 -26.29 -11.62 -3.20
N LYS A 6 -26.85 -11.84 -4.40
CA LYS A 6 -26.17 -12.53 -5.50
C LYS A 6 -25.51 -11.51 -6.41
N LEU A 7 -24.30 -11.82 -6.87
CA LEU A 7 -23.60 -11.00 -7.86
C LEU A 7 -24.29 -11.14 -9.23
N THR A 8 -24.82 -10.04 -9.74
CA THR A 8 -25.45 -9.92 -11.07
C THR A 8 -24.74 -8.84 -11.89
N TYR A 9 -24.94 -8.81 -13.21
CA TYR A 9 -24.38 -7.76 -14.05
C TYR A 9 -24.87 -6.36 -13.65
N ALA A 10 -26.15 -6.20 -13.32
CA ALA A 10 -26.67 -4.92 -12.82
C ALA A 10 -25.97 -4.43 -11.54
N LEU A 11 -25.64 -5.36 -10.62
CA LEU A 11 -24.87 -5.01 -9.43
C LEU A 11 -23.42 -4.65 -9.78
N VAL A 12 -22.81 -5.30 -10.78
CA VAL A 12 -21.49 -4.92 -11.29
C VAL A 12 -21.52 -3.51 -11.83
N ASP A 13 -22.51 -3.15 -12.64
CA ASP A 13 -22.65 -1.80 -13.20
C ASP A 13 -22.76 -0.76 -12.08
N GLN A 14 -23.56 -1.02 -11.05
CA GLN A 14 -23.66 -0.17 -9.87
C GLN A 14 -22.31 0.00 -9.14
N ILE A 15 -21.57 -1.09 -8.93
CA ILE A 15 -20.24 -1.07 -8.31
C ILE A 15 -19.25 -0.23 -9.14
N VAL A 16 -19.30 -0.39 -10.46
CA VAL A 16 -18.42 0.27 -11.41
C VAL A 16 -18.67 1.78 -11.43
N GLU A 17 -19.93 2.23 -11.38
CA GLU A 17 -20.25 3.66 -11.27
C GLU A 17 -19.69 4.26 -9.97
N LEU A 18 -19.90 3.60 -8.82
CA LEU A 18 -19.32 4.07 -7.55
C LEU A 18 -17.78 4.16 -7.61
N LYS A 19 -17.14 3.22 -8.30
CA LYS A 19 -15.69 3.24 -8.51
C LYS A 19 -15.25 4.39 -9.41
N ARG A 20 -16.02 4.68 -10.47
CA ARG A 20 -15.79 5.82 -11.39
C ARG A 20 -15.93 7.16 -10.67
N ASP A 21 -16.80 7.26 -9.67
CA ASP A 21 -16.93 8.44 -8.82
C ASP A 21 -15.76 8.61 -7.82
N GLY A 22 -14.90 7.59 -7.72
CA GLY A 22 -13.67 7.65 -6.95
C GLY A 22 -13.76 7.02 -5.56
N LEU A 23 -14.84 6.31 -5.23
CA LEU A 23 -14.98 5.66 -3.93
C LEU A 23 -13.92 4.56 -3.71
N CYS A 24 -13.56 4.35 -2.45
CA CYS A 24 -12.71 3.23 -2.07
C CYS A 24 -13.53 1.93 -1.97
N ASP A 25 -12.84 0.79 -2.05
CA ASP A 25 -13.53 -0.52 -2.04
C ASP A 25 -14.35 -0.72 -0.75
N ALA A 26 -13.88 -0.22 0.40
CA ALA A 26 -14.60 -0.32 1.66
C ALA A 26 -15.94 0.45 1.64
N ASP A 27 -15.95 1.66 1.07
CA ASP A 27 -17.17 2.46 0.93
C ASP A 27 -18.14 1.83 -0.07
N ILE A 28 -17.61 1.28 -1.17
CA ILE A 28 -18.42 0.53 -2.15
C ILE A 28 -19.09 -0.66 -1.48
N ILE A 29 -18.34 -1.46 -0.72
CA ILE A 29 -18.83 -2.63 0.00
C ILE A 29 -19.95 -2.25 0.98
N ALA A 30 -19.76 -1.15 1.73
CA ALA A 30 -20.77 -0.61 2.63
C ALA A 30 -22.02 -0.14 1.87
N ALA A 31 -21.84 0.57 0.75
CA ALA A 31 -22.93 1.11 -0.06
C ALA A 31 -23.82 0.02 -0.69
N ILE A 32 -23.23 -1.08 -1.17
CA ILE A 32 -23.99 -2.19 -1.77
C ILE A 32 -24.51 -3.21 -0.74
N GLY A 33 -24.14 -3.06 0.53
CA GLY A 33 -24.62 -3.92 1.61
C GLY A 33 -24.11 -5.36 1.56
N VAL A 34 -22.87 -5.60 1.09
CA VAL A 34 -22.25 -6.93 1.12
C VAL A 34 -21.18 -7.03 2.19
N HIS A 35 -20.97 -8.24 2.71
CA HIS A 35 -19.84 -8.47 3.61
C HIS A 35 -18.51 -8.38 2.86
N GLN A 36 -17.51 -7.72 3.46
CA GLN A 36 -16.19 -7.49 2.87
C GLN A 36 -15.54 -8.76 2.32
N ALA A 37 -15.55 -9.85 3.09
CA ALA A 37 -15.00 -11.14 2.66
C ALA A 37 -15.70 -11.71 1.40
N THR A 38 -16.98 -11.40 1.19
CA THR A 38 -17.71 -11.84 -0.01
C THR A 38 -17.26 -11.06 -1.24
N PHE A 39 -17.08 -9.74 -1.12
CA PHE A 39 -16.62 -8.90 -2.21
C PHE A 39 -15.22 -9.31 -2.68
N TYR A 40 -14.25 -9.44 -1.77
CA TYR A 40 -12.90 -9.85 -2.14
C TYR A 40 -12.82 -11.29 -2.65
N ARG A 41 -13.68 -12.18 -2.18
CA ARG A 41 -13.80 -13.53 -2.76
C ARG A 41 -14.24 -13.45 -4.23
N TRP A 42 -15.25 -12.62 -4.56
CA TRP A 42 -15.68 -12.44 -5.94
C TRP A 42 -14.56 -11.86 -6.83
N LEU A 43 -13.78 -10.90 -6.32
CA LEU A 43 -12.63 -10.35 -7.04
C LEU A 43 -11.56 -11.40 -7.31
N LYS A 44 -11.19 -12.19 -6.29
CA LYS A 44 -10.20 -13.28 -6.43
C LYS A 44 -10.66 -14.35 -7.41
N GLU A 45 -11.93 -14.71 -7.38
CA GLU A 45 -12.52 -15.66 -8.34
C GLU A 45 -12.59 -15.05 -9.75
N GLY A 46 -12.88 -13.76 -9.86
CA GLY A 46 -12.94 -13.02 -11.12
C GLY A 46 -11.59 -12.85 -11.81
N GLU A 47 -10.53 -12.65 -11.03
CA GLU A 47 -9.16 -12.59 -11.53
C GLU A 47 -8.75 -13.86 -12.28
N ASN A 48 -9.14 -15.02 -11.74
CA ASN A 48 -8.83 -16.34 -12.30
C ASN A 48 -9.82 -16.82 -13.37
N ALA A 49 -10.99 -16.19 -13.46
CA ALA A 49 -12.02 -16.54 -14.42
C ALA A 49 -11.68 -16.00 -15.82
N LYS A 50 -12.05 -16.74 -16.86
CA LYS A 50 -11.94 -16.27 -18.27
C LYS A 50 -13.17 -15.49 -18.73
N THR A 51 -14.33 -15.80 -18.17
CA THR A 51 -15.64 -15.22 -18.56
C THR A 51 -16.59 -15.17 -17.35
N GLY A 52 -17.73 -14.50 -17.51
CA GLY A 52 -18.82 -14.46 -16.52
C GLY A 52 -18.82 -13.22 -15.63
N VAL A 53 -19.82 -13.12 -14.75
CA VAL A 53 -20.09 -11.90 -13.95
C VAL A 53 -18.93 -11.52 -13.03
N LYS A 54 -18.26 -12.50 -12.42
CA LYS A 54 -17.11 -12.24 -11.53
C LYS A 54 -15.90 -11.71 -12.33
N ARG A 55 -15.69 -12.23 -13.54
CA ARG A 55 -14.65 -11.71 -14.44
C ARG A 55 -14.96 -10.28 -14.86
N ALA A 56 -16.20 -10.01 -15.22
CA ALA A 56 -16.67 -8.67 -15.55
C ALA A 56 -16.45 -7.70 -14.38
N LEU A 57 -16.81 -8.09 -13.15
CA LEU A 57 -16.54 -7.28 -11.96
C LEU A 57 -15.06 -6.91 -11.83
N TYR A 58 -14.16 -7.89 -11.94
CA TYR A 58 -12.72 -7.65 -11.80
C TYR A 58 -12.18 -6.70 -12.89
N GLU A 59 -12.51 -6.96 -14.16
CA GLU A 59 -12.01 -6.15 -15.27
C GLU A 59 -12.60 -4.74 -15.27
N GLU A 60 -13.91 -4.62 -15.07
CA GLU A 60 -14.58 -3.32 -15.09
C GLU A 60 -14.20 -2.47 -13.90
N LEU A 61 -13.95 -3.05 -12.72
CA LEU A 61 -13.44 -2.29 -11.57
C LEU A 61 -12.03 -1.73 -11.83
N LYS A 62 -11.15 -2.51 -12.46
CA LYS A 62 -9.82 -2.04 -12.90
C LYS A 62 -9.93 -0.93 -13.93
N LYS A 63 -10.82 -1.07 -14.92
CA LYS A 63 -11.08 -0.04 -15.93
C LYS A 63 -11.65 1.23 -15.30
N ALA A 64 -12.60 1.12 -14.38
CA ALA A 64 -13.21 2.24 -13.67
C ALA A 64 -12.17 3.04 -12.88
N GLU A 65 -11.28 2.36 -12.15
CA GLU A 65 -10.20 3.02 -11.41
C GLU A 65 -9.26 3.80 -12.35
N ALA A 66 -8.90 3.21 -13.50
CA ALA A 66 -8.09 3.89 -14.52
C ALA A 66 -8.84 5.08 -15.16
N GLN A 67 -10.15 4.96 -15.36
CA GLN A 67 -10.99 6.04 -15.87
C GLN A 67 -11.07 7.21 -14.88
N TYR A 68 -11.18 6.93 -13.58
CA TYR A 68 -11.16 7.96 -12.54
C TYR A 68 -9.83 8.73 -12.56
N LYS A 69 -8.68 8.02 -12.60
CA LYS A 69 -7.36 8.66 -12.77
C LYS A 69 -7.31 9.55 -14.01
N ARG A 70 -7.77 9.04 -15.15
CA ARG A 70 -7.82 9.81 -16.40
C ARG A 70 -8.71 11.05 -16.28
N CYS A 71 -9.84 10.96 -15.58
CA CYS A 71 -10.74 12.09 -15.36
C CYS A 71 -10.04 13.21 -14.57
N LEU A 72 -9.36 12.87 -13.47
CA LEU A 72 -8.57 13.82 -12.69
C LEU A 72 -7.46 14.47 -13.54
N LEU A 73 -6.70 13.67 -14.28
CA LEU A 73 -5.64 14.17 -15.17
C LEU A 73 -6.18 15.08 -16.27
N THR A 74 -7.32 14.72 -16.87
CA THR A 74 -7.98 15.54 -17.89
C THR A 74 -8.42 16.88 -17.31
N THR A 75 -9.00 16.86 -16.11
CA THR A 75 -9.42 18.07 -15.38
C THR A 75 -8.23 19.00 -15.14
N ILE A 76 -7.10 18.45 -14.68
CA ILE A 76 -5.87 19.21 -14.46
C ILE A 76 -5.36 19.80 -15.79
N LYS A 77 -5.29 19.00 -16.85
CA LYS A 77 -4.82 19.43 -18.18
C LYS A 77 -5.70 20.55 -18.74
N SER A 78 -7.01 20.38 -18.75
CA SER A 78 -7.94 21.38 -19.28
C SER A 78 -7.92 22.69 -18.46
N ALA A 79 -7.76 22.59 -17.14
CA ALA A 79 -7.63 23.77 -16.30
C ALA A 79 -6.29 24.51 -16.51
N ALA A 80 -5.20 23.78 -16.79
CA ALA A 80 -3.93 24.38 -17.18
C ALA A 80 -4.01 25.13 -18.52
N GLU A 81 -4.68 24.55 -19.52
CA GLU A 81 -4.87 25.16 -20.85
C GLU A 81 -5.77 26.40 -20.80
N SER A 82 -6.82 26.38 -19.97
CA SER A 82 -7.79 27.48 -19.83
C SER A 82 -7.39 28.53 -18.78
N ARG A 83 -6.22 28.39 -18.12
CA ARG A 83 -5.78 29.21 -16.97
C ARG A 83 -6.79 29.27 -15.81
N ALA A 84 -7.60 28.21 -15.64
CA ALA A 84 -8.55 28.11 -14.53
C ALA A 84 -7.83 27.74 -13.22
N GLN A 85 -8.21 28.38 -12.10
CA GLN A 85 -7.57 28.19 -10.79
C GLN A 85 -7.94 26.88 -10.08
N TYR A 86 -8.89 26.09 -10.60
CA TYR A 86 -9.48 24.96 -9.88
C TYR A 86 -8.74 23.62 -10.05
N TRP A 87 -7.61 23.57 -10.77
CA TRP A 87 -6.86 22.33 -11.00
C TRP A 87 -6.27 21.72 -9.71
N THR A 88 -6.01 22.56 -8.70
CA THR A 88 -5.39 22.16 -7.43
C THR A 88 -6.20 21.12 -6.68
N ALA A 89 -7.53 21.21 -6.70
CA ALA A 89 -8.42 20.23 -6.05
C ALA A 89 -8.29 18.83 -6.69
N ALA A 90 -8.24 18.77 -8.03
CA ALA A 90 -8.04 17.51 -8.75
C ALA A 90 -6.63 16.94 -8.52
N ALA A 91 -5.61 17.79 -8.44
CA ALA A 91 -4.25 17.38 -8.12
C ALA A 91 -4.15 16.80 -6.70
N TRP A 92 -4.77 17.45 -5.70
CA TRP A 92 -4.77 16.96 -4.33
C TRP A 92 -5.46 15.61 -4.18
N LEU A 93 -6.59 15.38 -4.87
CA LEU A 93 -7.24 14.08 -4.88
C LEU A 93 -6.33 12.99 -5.46
N LEU A 94 -5.62 13.31 -6.55
CA LEU A 94 -4.67 12.40 -7.20
C LEU A 94 -3.50 12.04 -6.26
N GLU A 95 -2.86 13.03 -5.64
CA GLU A 95 -1.75 12.85 -4.69
C GLU A 95 -2.17 12.00 -3.47
N ARG A 96 -3.35 12.26 -2.90
CA ARG A 96 -3.82 11.55 -1.70
C ARG A 96 -4.25 10.12 -1.98
N LYS A 97 -4.90 9.87 -3.11
CA LYS A 97 -5.40 8.53 -3.47
C LYS A 97 -4.30 7.64 -4.03
N TYR A 98 -3.32 8.22 -4.72
CA TYR A 98 -2.24 7.50 -5.39
C TYR A 98 -0.86 8.06 -5.00
N PRO A 99 -0.50 8.02 -3.70
CA PRO A 99 0.72 8.65 -3.21
C PRO A 99 2.00 8.03 -3.79
N MET A 100 1.96 6.74 -4.13
CA MET A 100 3.12 6.07 -4.74
C MET A 100 3.37 6.49 -6.19
N GLU A 101 2.33 6.91 -6.91
CA GLU A 101 2.42 7.29 -8.33
C GLU A 101 2.58 8.80 -8.52
N TYR A 102 1.93 9.60 -7.67
CA TYR A 102 1.84 11.06 -7.84
C TYR A 102 2.29 11.84 -6.59
N GLY A 103 2.77 11.17 -5.54
CA GLY A 103 3.28 11.84 -4.35
C GLY A 103 4.46 12.75 -4.66
N LYS A 104 4.60 13.81 -3.87
CA LYS A 104 5.73 14.74 -4.00
C LYS A 104 7.04 14.01 -3.78
N MET A 105 7.92 14.07 -4.78
CA MET A 105 9.29 13.59 -4.64
C MET A 105 10.09 14.68 -3.91
N GLU A 106 10.37 14.48 -2.62
CA GLU A 106 11.30 15.34 -1.89
C GLU A 106 12.70 15.11 -2.44
N ARG A 107 13.11 15.96 -3.39
CA ARG A 107 14.53 16.09 -3.70
C ARG A 107 15.14 16.88 -2.55
N LYS A 108 15.81 16.16 -1.65
CA LYS A 108 16.73 16.81 -0.72
C LYS A 108 17.74 17.56 -1.58
N ALA A 109 17.75 18.89 -1.48
CA ALA A 109 18.81 19.65 -2.11
C ALA A 109 20.12 19.09 -1.56
N GLU A 110 21.00 18.63 -2.42
CA GLU A 110 22.41 18.49 -2.07
C GLU A 110 22.91 19.90 -1.79
N GLU A 111 22.68 20.41 -0.58
CA GLU A 111 23.70 21.23 0.05
C GLU A 111 24.89 20.29 0.16
N ALA A 112 25.71 20.32 -0.88
CA ALA A 112 27.02 19.69 -0.91
C ALA A 112 27.93 20.42 0.07
N ASP A 113 27.62 20.34 1.35
CA ASP A 113 28.67 20.32 2.34
C ASP A 113 29.32 18.94 2.14
N ASN A 114 30.47 18.92 1.47
CA ASN A 114 31.22 17.71 1.11
C ASN A 114 31.83 17.03 2.35
N ALA A 115 31.16 17.17 3.49
CA ALA A 115 31.48 16.58 4.76
C ALA A 115 31.08 15.10 4.73
N PRO A 116 31.96 14.19 5.15
CA PRO A 116 31.64 12.78 5.22
C PRO A 116 30.46 12.55 6.17
N VAL A 117 29.46 11.80 5.71
CA VAL A 117 28.33 11.38 6.55
C VAL A 117 28.87 10.46 7.64
N GLN A 118 28.92 10.93 8.88
CA GLN A 118 29.28 10.11 10.05
C GLN A 118 28.05 9.36 10.56
N LEU A 119 28.07 8.03 10.42
CA LEU A 119 27.08 7.13 11.01
C LEU A 119 27.65 6.56 12.32
N THR A 120 27.05 6.90 13.46
CA THR A 120 27.43 6.31 14.75
C THR A 120 26.66 5.00 14.94
N LEU A 121 27.35 3.86 14.89
CA LEU A 121 26.76 2.58 15.27
C LEU A 121 26.88 2.40 16.78
N GLY A 122 25.75 2.39 17.48
CA GLY A 122 25.70 2.05 18.91
C GLY A 122 25.92 0.56 19.13
N LEU A 123 27.17 0.13 19.12
CA LEU A 123 27.54 -1.25 19.43
C LEU A 123 27.88 -1.36 20.92
N VAL A 124 27.21 -2.26 21.62
CA VAL A 124 27.58 -2.67 22.99
C VAL A 124 28.29 -4.01 22.87
N ILE A 125 29.58 -4.04 23.18
CA ILE A 125 30.37 -5.27 23.24
C ILE A 125 30.53 -5.60 24.72
N GLU A 126 29.94 -6.72 25.16
CA GLU A 126 30.23 -7.28 26.47
C GLU A 126 31.33 -8.34 26.35
N PRO A 127 32.36 -8.31 27.20
CA PRO A 127 33.41 -9.32 27.18
C PRO A 127 32.84 -10.66 27.66
N MET A 128 33.19 -11.74 26.97
CA MET A 128 32.95 -13.10 27.45
C MET A 128 33.84 -13.31 28.70
N ALA A 129 33.25 -13.70 29.82
CA ALA A 129 34.01 -14.08 31.01
C ALA A 129 34.92 -15.27 30.67
N ASP A 130 36.19 -15.19 31.08
CA ASP A 130 37.17 -16.25 30.91
C ASP A 130 36.90 -17.31 31.99
N ASP A 131 36.37 -18.48 31.60
CA ASP A 131 36.19 -19.61 32.50
C ASP A 131 37.55 -20.23 32.82
N SER A 132 38.33 -19.62 33.71
CA SER A 132 39.51 -20.26 34.33
C SER A 132 39.14 -20.82 35.70
N ASP A 133 38.42 -21.95 35.71
CA ASP A 133 38.28 -22.82 36.89
C ASP A 133 38.96 -24.17 36.62
N GLY A 134 39.95 -24.52 37.46
CA GLY A 134 40.63 -25.82 37.52
C GLY A 134 42.14 -25.71 37.26
N GLU A 135 43.07 -26.08 38.14
CA GLU A 135 43.08 -27.20 39.09
C GLU A 135 43.80 -26.84 40.40
N ALA A 136 43.24 -27.27 41.53
CA ALA A 136 43.99 -27.56 42.74
C ALA A 136 44.48 -29.02 42.66
N GLY A 137 45.79 -29.23 42.64
CA GLY A 137 46.43 -30.55 42.63
C GLY A 137 47.49 -30.65 43.72
N ASP A 138 47.16 -31.43 44.74
CA ASP A 138 47.94 -31.83 45.92
C ASP A 138 49.19 -32.67 45.57
N GLY A 139 50.23 -32.66 46.41
CA GLY A 139 51.42 -33.50 46.18
C GLY A 139 52.63 -33.21 47.08
N ASP A 140 52.62 -33.85 48.26
CA ASP A 140 53.61 -33.87 49.33
C ASP A 140 54.89 -34.71 49.05
N ALA A 141 55.94 -34.45 49.85
CA ALA A 141 57.05 -35.31 50.32
C ALA A 141 58.22 -35.83 49.42
N ASN A 142 59.44 -35.34 49.73
CA ASN A 142 60.68 -36.08 50.17
C ASN A 142 61.89 -35.12 50.05
N GLY A 143 62.86 -34.97 50.96
CA GLY A 143 63.38 -35.84 52.01
C GLY A 143 64.87 -36.13 51.73
N ASP A 144 65.79 -35.34 52.32
CA ASP A 144 67.09 -35.75 52.92
C ASP A 144 67.74 -34.56 53.66
#